data_AF-A0AA88ZI24-F1
#
_entry.id   AF-A0AA88ZI24-F1
#
_cell.length_a   1.000
_cell.length_b   1.000
_cell.length_c   1.000
_cell.angle_alpha   90.00
_cell.angle_beta   90.00
_cell.angle_gamma   90.00
#
_symmetry.space_group_name_H-M   'P 1'
#
loop_
_entity.id
_entity.type
_entity.pdbx_description
1 polymer ?
#
loop_
_entity_poly.entity_id
_entity_poly.type
_entity_poly.pdbx_seq_one_letter_code
_entity_poly.pdbx_strand_id
1 'polypeptide(L)'
;MTKMTFLLITFLTLLLFYLGTGKVKKIALIRFIWLTFISLLAIFGYFKNTTSTPPRFIIVIIGSILLALYSIKTIDPDKIKFKTLLLLHSLRLPIEIGLWHLYLKSEIPKIMTFNGYNFDIIMGISALIIYCLLQVNHQKKLFKFMYYWNIMGILLLSVIVGIAILSAPFPFQQFALEQPNQALLKFPYVLLPGIIVPMVYASHFIALNRLKNVISVM
;
A
#
# COMPACT_ATOMS: atom_id res chain seq x y z
N MET A 1 -11.19 -7.95 -11.34
CA MET A 1 -9.80 -7.74 -11.79
C MET A 1 -9.10 -9.07 -11.99
N THR A 2 -8.43 -9.25 -13.13
CA THR A 2 -7.68 -10.48 -13.43
C THR A 2 -6.37 -10.52 -12.60
N LYS A 3 -5.80 -11.71 -12.42
CA LYS A 3 -4.50 -11.87 -11.74
C LYS A 3 -3.39 -11.08 -12.44
N MET A 4 -3.43 -11.01 -13.77
CA MET A 4 -2.46 -10.29 -14.59
C MET A 4 -2.51 -8.77 -14.35
N THR A 5 -3.70 -8.18 -14.29
CA THR A 5 -3.85 -6.75 -13.98
C THR A 5 -3.32 -6.43 -12.57
N PHE A 6 -3.59 -7.29 -11.59
CA PHE A 6 -3.06 -7.10 -10.23
C PHE A 6 -1.52 -7.13 -10.20
N LEU A 7 -0.91 -8.06 -10.93
CA LEU A 7 0.56 -8.14 -11.04
C LEU A 7 1.14 -6.91 -11.73
N LEU A 8 0.50 -6.43 -12.80
CA LEU A 8 0.92 -5.21 -13.49
C LEU A 8 0.90 -4.00 -12.54
N ILE A 9 -0.15 -3.85 -11.73
CA ILE A 9 -0.23 -2.79 -10.70
C ILE A 9 0.89 -2.96 -9.67
N THR A 10 1.20 -4.19 -9.27
CA THR A 10 2.27 -4.47 -8.30
C THR A 10 3.64 -4.06 -8.84
N PHE A 11 3.96 -4.44 -10.08
CA PHE A 11 5.21 -4.03 -10.74
C PHE A 11 5.26 -2.53 -11.00
N LEU A 12 4.14 -1.91 -11.37
CA LEU A 12 4.06 -0.46 -11.52
C LEU A 12 4.28 0.25 -10.18
N THR A 13 3.78 -0.30 -9.08
CA THR A 13 4.05 0.20 -7.72
C THR A 13 5.56 0.16 -7.41
N LEU A 14 6.23 -0.97 -7.70
CA LEU A 14 7.69 -1.09 -7.57
C LEU A 14 8.45 -0.08 -8.42
N LEU A 15 8.05 0.08 -9.67
CA LEU A 15 8.68 1.03 -10.60
C LEU A 15 8.51 2.47 -10.13
N LEU A 16 7.29 2.91 -9.81
CA LEU A 16 7.02 4.26 -9.36
C LEU A 16 7.71 4.56 -8.03
N PHE A 17 7.75 3.60 -7.11
CA PHE A 17 8.48 3.77 -5.85
C PHE A 17 9.99 3.93 -6.11
N TYR A 18 10.58 3.07 -6.94
CA TYR A 18 11.99 3.18 -7.32
C TYR A 18 12.30 4.54 -7.97
N LEU A 19 11.49 4.97 -8.93
CA LEU A 19 11.66 6.27 -9.60
C LEU A 19 11.42 7.45 -8.66
N GLY A 20 10.48 7.33 -7.72
CA GLY A 20 10.09 8.38 -6.78
C GLY A 20 11.02 8.54 -5.58
N THR A 21 11.82 7.53 -5.26
CA THR A 21 12.70 7.48 -4.07
C THR A 21 14.19 7.61 -4.42
N GLY A 22 14.51 8.25 -5.56
CA GLY A 22 15.90 8.50 -5.94
C GLY A 22 16.62 7.29 -6.55
N LYS A 23 15.90 6.26 -7.01
CA LYS A 23 16.45 5.09 -7.72
C LYS A 23 17.44 4.26 -6.90
N VAL A 24 17.16 4.05 -5.62
CA VAL A 24 18.01 3.22 -4.73
C VAL A 24 17.91 1.74 -5.11
N LYS A 25 18.88 1.25 -5.91
CA LYS A 25 18.92 -0.13 -6.44
C LYS A 25 18.81 -1.20 -5.35
N LYS A 26 19.48 -1.00 -4.21
CA LYS A 26 19.47 -1.95 -3.08
C LYS A 26 18.05 -2.21 -2.55
N ILE A 27 17.26 -1.14 -2.37
CA ILE A 27 15.87 -1.26 -1.89
C ILE A 27 15.00 -1.98 -2.93
N ALA A 28 15.15 -1.63 -4.22
CA ALA A 28 14.41 -2.28 -5.29
C ALA A 28 14.73 -3.78 -5.37
N LEU A 29 16.01 -4.17 -5.27
CA LEU A 29 16.43 -5.57 -5.27
C LEU A 29 15.85 -6.34 -4.08
N ILE A 30 15.96 -5.80 -2.86
CA ILE A 30 15.42 -6.45 -1.66
C ILE A 30 13.89 -6.63 -1.78
N ARG A 31 13.17 -5.61 -2.27
CA ARG A 31 11.72 -5.69 -2.49
C ARG A 31 11.35 -6.72 -3.56
N PHE A 32 12.16 -6.86 -4.61
CA PHE A 32 11.94 -7.86 -5.65
C PHE A 32 12.18 -9.29 -5.14
N ILE A 33 13.24 -9.50 -4.34
CA ILE A 33 13.49 -10.77 -3.65
C ILE A 33 12.32 -11.10 -2.73
N TRP A 34 11.87 -10.12 -1.93
CA TRP A 34 10.73 -10.28 -1.04
C TRP A 34 9.44 -10.63 -1.80
N LEU A 35 9.15 -9.92 -2.90
CA LEU A 35 8.01 -10.21 -3.79
C LEU A 35 8.05 -11.65 -4.29
N THR A 36 9.21 -12.12 -4.73
CA THR A 36 9.39 -13.48 -5.24
C THR A 36 9.17 -14.51 -4.12
N PHE A 37 9.76 -14.27 -2.95
CA PHE A 37 9.64 -15.13 -1.78
C PHE A 37 8.18 -15.30 -1.33
N ILE A 38 7.44 -14.21 -1.13
CA ILE A 38 6.03 -14.28 -0.71
C ILE A 38 5.13 -14.87 -1.80
N SER A 39 5.46 -14.65 -3.08
CA SER A 39 4.73 -15.24 -4.20
C SER A 39 4.86 -16.76 -4.19
N LEU A 40 6.07 -17.28 -4.03
CA LEU A 40 6.33 -18.72 -3.96
C LEU A 40 5.58 -19.35 -2.79
N LEU A 41 5.68 -18.78 -1.58
CA LEU A 41 4.94 -19.28 -0.42
C LEU A 41 3.42 -19.33 -0.65
N ALA A 42 2.86 -18.28 -1.27
CA ALA A 42 1.43 -18.22 -1.55
C ALA A 42 0.99 -19.21 -2.65
N ILE A 43 1.84 -19.47 -3.66
CA ILE A 43 1.58 -20.48 -4.70
C ILE A 43 1.55 -21.89 -4.09
N PHE A 44 2.49 -22.20 -3.20
CA PHE A 44 2.49 -23.45 -2.43
C PHE A 44 1.37 -23.54 -1.38
N GLY A 45 0.53 -22.51 -1.25
CA GLY A 45 -0.59 -22.49 -0.32
C GLY A 45 -0.20 -22.36 1.15
N TYR A 46 1.04 -21.94 1.44
CA TYR A 46 1.57 -21.84 2.80
C TYR A 46 0.68 -21.01 3.75
N PHE A 47 0.10 -19.93 3.22
CA PHE A 47 -0.76 -19.00 3.98
C PHE A 47 -2.24 -19.42 4.07
N LYS A 48 -2.67 -20.50 3.40
CA LYS A 48 -4.05 -20.99 3.49
C LYS A 48 -4.34 -21.68 4.83
N ASN A 49 -3.31 -22.18 5.51
CA ASN A 49 -3.46 -22.71 6.86
C ASN A 49 -3.55 -21.54 7.86
N THR A 50 -4.79 -21.23 8.25
CA THR A 50 -5.10 -20.11 9.12
C THR A 50 -5.28 -20.50 10.59
N THR A 51 -5.25 -21.79 10.93
CA THR A 51 -5.48 -22.28 12.29
C THR A 51 -4.22 -22.31 13.15
N SER A 52 -3.04 -22.13 12.55
CA SER A 52 -1.76 -22.07 13.27
C SER A 52 -1.67 -20.84 14.18
N THR A 53 -1.13 -21.00 15.40
CA THR A 53 -0.86 -19.91 16.35
C THR A 53 0.65 -19.80 16.62
N PRO A 54 1.32 -18.68 16.27
CA PRO A 54 0.79 -17.51 15.56
C PRO A 54 0.47 -17.82 14.07
N PRO A 55 -0.41 -17.04 13.42
CA PRO A 55 -0.72 -17.25 12.00
C PRO A 55 0.52 -17.13 11.13
N ARG A 56 0.68 -18.06 10.19
CA ARG A 56 1.80 -18.07 9.22
C ARG A 56 1.95 -16.77 8.44
N PHE A 57 0.84 -16.05 8.28
CA PHE A 57 0.79 -14.75 7.63
C PHE A 57 1.59 -13.65 8.36
N ILE A 58 1.97 -13.86 9.63
CA ILE A 58 2.79 -12.92 10.38
C ILE A 58 4.13 -12.63 9.70
N ILE A 59 4.68 -13.60 8.96
CA ILE A 59 5.90 -13.43 8.16
C ILE A 59 5.72 -12.31 7.14
N VAL A 60 4.55 -12.25 6.47
CA VAL A 60 4.23 -11.21 5.49
C VAL A 60 4.16 -9.85 6.19
N ILE A 61 3.46 -9.76 7.33
CA ILE A 61 3.28 -8.50 8.07
C ILE A 61 4.62 -7.96 8.56
N ILE A 62 5.40 -8.78 9.29
CA ILE A 62 6.68 -8.35 9.87
C ILE A 62 7.67 -8.00 8.77
N GLY A 63 7.83 -8.86 7.74
CA GLY A 63 8.74 -8.59 6.64
C GLY A 63 8.39 -7.29 5.90
N SER A 64 7.11 -7.07 5.62
CA SER A 64 6.61 -5.83 5.01
C SER A 64 6.92 -4.58 5.84
N ILE A 65 6.69 -4.63 7.16
CA ILE A 65 6.97 -3.51 8.09
C ILE A 65 8.46 -3.22 8.14
N LEU A 66 9.30 -4.25 8.33
CA LEU A 66 10.76 -4.09 8.38
C LEU A 66 11.29 -3.45 7.09
N LEU A 67 10.79 -3.90 5.93
CA LEU A 67 11.17 -3.30 4.66
C LEU A 67 10.69 -1.86 4.51
N ALA A 68 9.49 -1.51 5.02
CA ALA A 68 9.02 -0.13 5.03
C ALA A 68 9.91 0.76 5.89
N LEU A 69 10.22 0.33 7.13
CA LEU A 69 11.12 1.04 8.03
C LEU A 69 12.53 1.19 7.43
N TYR A 70 13.04 0.13 6.81
CA TYR A 70 14.32 0.16 6.11
C TYR A 70 14.32 1.19 4.97
N SER A 71 13.24 1.23 4.17
CA SER A 71 13.07 2.24 3.12
C SER A 71 13.06 3.67 3.70
N ILE A 72 12.28 3.92 4.75
CA ILE A 72 12.16 5.23 5.38
C ILE A 72 13.52 5.73 5.90
N LYS A 73 14.32 4.84 6.50
CA LYS A 73 15.65 5.19 7.04
C LYS A 73 16.72 5.39 5.97
N THR A 74 16.64 4.66 4.86
CA THR A 74 17.70 4.61 3.84
C THR A 74 17.50 5.66 2.75
N ILE A 75 16.26 6.04 2.46
CA ILE A 75 15.95 6.97 1.38
C ILE A 75 16.23 8.39 1.84
N ASP A 76 17.14 9.04 1.13
CA ASP A 76 17.45 10.45 1.26
C ASP A 76 16.22 11.30 0.89
N PRO A 77 15.68 12.10 1.84
CA PRO A 77 14.52 12.95 1.57
C PRO A 77 14.75 13.93 0.42
N ASP A 78 15.96 14.41 0.20
CA ASP A 78 16.20 15.46 -0.80
C ASP A 78 16.11 14.92 -2.24
N LYS A 79 16.33 13.61 -2.42
CA LYS A 79 16.28 12.91 -3.72
C LYS A 79 14.88 12.45 -4.13
N ILE A 80 13.88 12.65 -3.28
CA ILE A 80 12.50 12.25 -3.58
C ILE A 80 11.96 13.01 -4.80
N LYS A 81 11.02 12.41 -5.53
CA LYS A 81 10.21 13.10 -6.54
C LYS A 81 8.75 13.05 -6.15
N PHE A 82 8.22 14.14 -5.59
CA PHE A 82 6.83 14.22 -5.12
C PHE A 82 5.81 13.82 -6.18
N LYS A 83 5.97 14.31 -7.41
CA LYS A 83 5.10 13.99 -8.55
C LYS A 83 5.00 12.47 -8.78
N THR A 84 6.12 11.75 -8.69
CA THR A 84 6.15 10.29 -8.88
C THR A 84 5.52 9.55 -7.70
N LEU A 85 5.72 10.02 -6.46
CA LEU A 85 5.06 9.44 -5.29
C LEU A 85 3.54 9.65 -5.33
N LEU A 86 3.05 10.79 -5.83
CA LEU A 86 1.62 11.01 -6.05
C LEU A 86 1.04 10.04 -7.09
N LEU A 87 1.76 9.77 -8.18
CA LEU A 87 1.36 8.73 -9.12
C LEU A 87 1.30 7.35 -8.46
N LEU A 88 2.24 7.03 -7.56
CA LEU A 88 2.17 5.79 -6.77
C LEU A 88 0.89 5.75 -5.92
N HIS A 89 0.53 6.85 -5.25
CA HIS A 89 -0.73 6.91 -4.48
C HIS A 89 -1.97 6.80 -5.35
N SER A 90 -1.92 7.25 -6.62
CA SER A 90 -3.04 7.08 -7.56
C SER A 90 -3.35 5.62 -7.88
N LEU A 91 -2.37 4.71 -7.74
CA LEU A 91 -2.57 3.26 -7.95
C LEU A 91 -3.55 2.65 -6.95
N ARG A 92 -3.91 3.35 -5.87
CA ARG A 92 -4.97 2.94 -4.96
C ARG A 92 -6.32 2.83 -5.67
N LEU A 93 -6.59 3.71 -6.65
CA LEU A 93 -7.84 3.70 -7.42
C LEU A 93 -8.06 2.37 -8.18
N PRO A 94 -7.13 1.88 -9.03
CA PRO A 94 -7.31 0.59 -9.69
C PRO A 94 -7.28 -0.59 -8.70
N ILE A 95 -6.60 -0.47 -7.56
CA ILE A 95 -6.64 -1.48 -6.49
C ILE A 95 -8.04 -1.56 -5.89
N GLU A 96 -8.68 -0.45 -5.56
CA GLU A 96 -10.05 -0.41 -5.03
C GLU A 96 -11.06 -1.03 -5.99
N ILE A 97 -10.95 -0.73 -7.29
CA ILE A 97 -11.73 -1.40 -8.32
C ILE A 97 -11.45 -2.91 -8.28
N GLY A 98 -10.19 -3.31 -8.11
CA GLY A 98 -9.77 -4.70 -7.93
C GLY A 98 -10.41 -5.39 -6.73
N LEU A 99 -10.42 -4.73 -5.57
CA LEU A 99 -11.05 -5.20 -4.35
C LEU A 99 -12.56 -5.35 -4.52
N TRP A 100 -13.24 -4.39 -5.15
CA TRP A 100 -14.66 -4.52 -5.45
C TRP A 100 -15.00 -5.77 -6.27
N HIS A 101 -14.18 -6.11 -7.27
CA HIS A 101 -14.37 -7.35 -8.02
C HIS A 101 -14.12 -8.61 -7.17
N LEU A 102 -13.23 -8.56 -6.18
CA LEU A 102 -13.02 -9.67 -5.25
C LEU A 102 -14.18 -9.82 -4.28
N TYR A 103 -14.81 -8.71 -3.89
CA TYR A 103 -16.02 -8.72 -3.08
C TYR A 103 -17.18 -9.39 -3.82
N LEU A 104 -17.38 -9.07 -5.11
CA LEU A 104 -18.39 -9.74 -5.96
C LEU A 104 -18.13 -11.24 -6.15
N LYS A 105 -16.91 -11.71 -5.88
CA LYS A 105 -16.53 -13.14 -5.89
C LYS A 105 -16.54 -13.79 -4.51
N SER A 106 -17.05 -13.09 -3.50
CA SER A 106 -17.09 -13.55 -2.11
C SER A 106 -15.73 -13.85 -1.47
N GLU A 107 -14.66 -13.22 -1.96
CA GLU A 107 -13.28 -13.47 -1.52
C GLU A 107 -12.73 -12.41 -0.54
N ILE A 108 -13.38 -11.24 -0.48
CA ILE A 108 -13.13 -10.20 0.54
C ILE A 108 -14.45 -9.59 1.00
N PRO A 109 -14.58 -9.06 2.22
CA PRO A 109 -15.83 -8.47 2.69
C PRO A 109 -16.12 -7.07 2.17
N LYS A 110 -17.41 -6.69 2.19
CA LYS A 110 -17.88 -5.33 1.84
C LYS A 110 -17.19 -4.25 2.65
N ILE A 111 -16.95 -4.50 3.95
CA ILE A 111 -16.32 -3.54 4.88
C ILE A 111 -14.92 -3.10 4.41
N MET A 112 -14.24 -3.95 3.62
CA MET A 112 -12.91 -3.67 3.05
C MET A 112 -12.93 -2.97 1.68
N THR A 113 -14.11 -2.66 1.15
CA THR A 113 -14.26 -1.99 -0.15
C THR A 113 -14.61 -0.51 0.01
N PHE A 114 -14.60 0.24 -1.09
CA PHE A 114 -15.02 1.65 -1.10
C PHE A 114 -16.48 1.88 -0.69
N ASN A 115 -17.34 0.86 -0.73
CA ASN A 115 -18.71 0.91 -0.19
C ASN A 115 -18.78 0.61 1.32
N GLY A 116 -17.64 0.31 1.94
CA GLY A 116 -17.46 0.12 3.37
C GLY A 116 -16.61 1.24 3.96
N TYR A 117 -15.54 0.88 4.68
CA TYR A 117 -14.64 1.84 5.34
C TYR A 117 -13.33 2.07 4.58
N ASN A 118 -13.24 1.64 3.32
CA ASN A 118 -12.03 1.82 2.52
C ASN A 118 -12.08 3.13 1.71
N PHE A 119 -11.55 4.21 2.29
CA PHE A 119 -11.51 5.52 1.65
C PHE A 119 -10.32 5.71 0.70
N ASP A 120 -9.61 4.62 0.34
CA ASP A 120 -8.45 4.67 -0.55
C ASP A 120 -8.79 5.16 -1.96
N ILE A 121 -10.05 5.02 -2.39
CA ILE A 121 -10.53 5.58 -3.66
C ILE A 121 -10.40 7.11 -3.67
N ILE A 122 -10.74 7.76 -2.56
CA ILE A 122 -10.65 9.22 -2.39
C ILE A 122 -9.18 9.62 -2.36
N MET A 123 -8.33 8.86 -1.67
CA MET A 123 -6.89 9.08 -1.65
C MET A 123 -6.26 8.94 -3.05
N GLY A 124 -6.71 7.95 -3.83
CA GLY A 124 -6.25 7.75 -5.21
C GLY A 124 -6.65 8.89 -6.15
N ILE A 125 -7.92 9.32 -6.11
CA ILE A 125 -8.42 10.45 -6.91
C ILE A 125 -7.74 11.75 -6.50
N SER A 126 -7.67 12.04 -5.20
CA SER A 126 -7.03 13.25 -4.70
C SER A 126 -5.54 13.30 -5.04
N ALA A 127 -4.83 12.17 -5.08
CA ALA A 127 -3.43 12.12 -5.51
C ALA A 127 -3.27 12.60 -6.98
N LEU A 128 -4.18 12.21 -7.89
CA LEU A 128 -4.17 12.69 -9.28
C LEU A 128 -4.48 14.19 -9.37
N ILE A 129 -5.44 14.68 -8.58
CA ILE A 129 -5.76 16.11 -8.53
C ILE A 129 -4.53 16.91 -8.06
N ILE A 130 -3.89 16.50 -6.97
CA ILE A 130 -2.67 17.15 -6.46
C ILE A 130 -1.54 17.09 -7.50
N TYR A 131 -1.40 15.96 -8.20
CA TYR A 131 -0.42 15.83 -9.28
C TYR A 131 -0.64 16.87 -10.39
N CYS A 132 -1.88 17.06 -10.84
CA CYS A 132 -2.22 18.07 -11.84
C CYS A 132 -1.99 19.50 -11.31
N LEU A 133 -2.38 19.79 -10.07
CA LEU A 133 -2.16 21.11 -9.46
C LEU A 133 -0.68 21.47 -9.34
N LEU A 134 0.20 20.48 -9.10
CA LEU A 134 1.65 20.68 -9.10
C LEU A 134 2.24 21.03 -10.48
N GLN A 135 1.49 20.89 -11.57
CA GLN A 135 1.91 21.33 -12.90
C GLN A 135 1.61 22.82 -13.13
N VAL A 136 0.62 23.39 -12.43
CA VAL A 136 0.10 24.75 -12.67
C VAL A 136 0.66 25.78 -11.66
N ASN A 137 1.77 25.46 -10.99
CA ASN A 137 2.68 26.40 -10.30
C ASN A 137 2.31 26.96 -8.90
N HIS A 138 1.29 26.44 -8.20
CA HIS A 138 0.96 26.88 -6.81
C HIS A 138 1.72 26.11 -5.69
N GLN A 139 3.05 26.16 -5.68
CA GLN A 139 3.87 25.22 -4.91
C GLN A 139 3.80 25.39 -3.37
N LYS A 140 3.88 26.61 -2.81
CA LYS A 140 3.99 26.82 -1.34
C LYS A 140 2.75 26.34 -0.56
N LYS A 141 1.55 26.82 -0.92
CA LYS A 141 0.29 26.42 -0.24
C LYS A 141 0.03 24.92 -0.40
N LEU A 142 0.39 24.37 -1.57
CA LEU A 142 0.18 22.96 -1.88
C LEU A 142 1.07 22.04 -1.05
N PHE A 143 2.30 22.43 -0.70
CA PHE A 143 3.16 21.63 0.18
C PHE A 143 2.61 21.52 1.60
N LYS A 144 2.07 22.62 2.17
CA LYS A 144 1.39 22.56 3.47
C LYS A 144 0.15 21.67 3.42
N PHE A 145 -0.65 21.76 2.35
CA PHE A 145 -1.77 20.85 2.14
C PHE A 145 -1.31 19.38 2.02
N MET A 146 -0.29 19.10 1.22
CA MET A 146 0.29 17.77 1.06
C MET A 146 0.79 17.19 2.37
N TYR A 147 1.31 18.01 3.29
CA TYR A 147 1.73 17.56 4.61
C TYR A 147 0.55 16.95 5.39
N TYR A 148 -0.55 17.70 5.54
CA TYR A 148 -1.76 17.19 6.19
C TYR A 148 -2.43 16.04 5.42
N TRP A 149 -2.39 16.09 4.09
CA TRP A 149 -2.90 15.02 3.23
C TRP A 149 -2.14 13.69 3.46
N ASN A 150 -0.82 13.72 3.64
CA ASN A 150 -0.06 12.52 3.97
C ASN A 150 -0.39 11.97 5.36
N ILE A 151 -0.60 12.83 6.37
CA ILE A 151 -1.05 12.41 7.71
C ILE A 151 -2.41 11.72 7.62
N MET A 152 -3.37 12.35 6.94
CA MET A 152 -4.69 11.76 6.72
C MET A 152 -4.59 10.42 5.97
N GLY A 153 -3.73 10.34 4.94
CA GLY A 153 -3.48 9.12 4.20
C GLY A 153 -2.94 7.97 5.06
N ILE A 154 -2.06 8.25 6.01
CA ILE A 154 -1.56 7.27 6.99
C ILE A 154 -2.68 6.80 7.92
N LEU A 155 -3.49 7.72 8.44
CA LEU A 155 -4.61 7.39 9.33
C LEU A 155 -5.62 6.49 8.63
N LEU A 156 -6.10 6.89 7.45
CA LEU A 156 -7.04 6.11 6.65
C LEU A 156 -6.48 4.73 6.28
N LEU A 157 -5.21 4.66 5.85
CA LEU A 157 -4.57 3.39 5.54
C LEU A 157 -4.49 2.48 6.78
N SER A 158 -4.25 3.05 7.96
CA SER A 158 -4.14 2.28 9.21
C SER A 158 -5.48 1.72 9.67
N VAL A 159 -6.56 2.48 9.49
CA VAL A 159 -7.92 2.00 9.73
C VAL A 159 -8.22 0.79 8.84
N ILE A 160 -8.01 0.90 7.53
CA ILE A 160 -8.35 -0.20 6.61
C ILE A 160 -7.42 -1.41 6.79
N VAL A 161 -6.15 -1.22 7.12
CA VAL A 161 -5.23 -2.32 7.44
C VAL A 161 -5.67 -3.04 8.72
N GLY A 162 -6.10 -2.32 9.75
CA GLY A 162 -6.67 -2.90 10.96
C GLY A 162 -7.91 -3.76 10.65
N ILE A 163 -8.85 -3.20 9.87
CA ILE A 163 -10.04 -3.93 9.40
C ILE A 163 -9.65 -5.17 8.59
N ALA A 164 -8.65 -5.05 7.70
CA ALA A 164 -8.19 -6.15 6.86
C ALA A 164 -7.61 -7.32 7.66
N ILE A 165 -6.86 -7.02 8.72
CA ILE A 165 -6.28 -8.02 9.65
C ILE A 165 -7.40 -8.67 10.45
N LEU A 166 -8.32 -7.88 11.00
CA LEU A 166 -9.43 -8.36 11.84
C LEU A 166 -10.55 -9.04 11.04
N SER A 167 -10.55 -8.88 9.71
CA SER A 167 -11.45 -9.57 8.78
C SER A 167 -10.82 -10.83 8.16
N ALA A 168 -9.50 -11.05 8.34
CA ALA A 168 -8.85 -12.26 7.86
C ALA A 168 -9.29 -13.47 8.69
N PRO A 169 -9.40 -14.67 8.08
CA PRO A 169 -9.93 -15.88 8.72
C PRO A 169 -8.95 -16.52 9.71
N PHE A 170 -8.34 -15.71 10.57
CA PHE A 170 -7.47 -16.12 11.67
C PHE A 170 -8.28 -16.39 12.94
N PRO A 171 -7.71 -17.05 13.97
CA PRO A 171 -8.46 -17.39 15.19
C PRO A 171 -8.98 -16.17 15.97
N PHE A 172 -8.41 -14.99 15.72
CA PHE A 172 -8.81 -13.71 16.33
C PHE A 172 -9.66 -12.84 15.40
N GLN A 173 -10.28 -13.39 14.35
CA GLN A 173 -11.18 -12.65 13.47
C GLN A 173 -12.32 -11.99 14.27
N GLN A 174 -12.58 -10.70 14.00
CA GLN A 174 -13.63 -9.92 14.67
C GLN A 174 -14.67 -9.36 13.71
N PHE A 175 -14.30 -9.16 12.44
CA PHE A 175 -15.19 -8.60 11.41
C PHE A 175 -15.46 -9.62 10.31
N ALA A 176 -16.54 -9.41 9.56
CA ALA A 176 -16.82 -10.13 8.32
C ALA A 176 -16.84 -11.66 8.45
N LEU A 177 -17.48 -12.18 9.51
CA LEU A 177 -17.55 -13.63 9.78
C LEU A 177 -18.20 -14.41 8.63
N GLU A 178 -19.20 -13.83 7.96
CA GLU A 178 -19.90 -14.46 6.84
C GLU A 178 -19.06 -14.49 5.55
N GLN A 179 -18.22 -13.48 5.33
CA GLN A 179 -17.40 -13.33 4.12
C GLN A 179 -15.99 -12.86 4.49
N PRO A 180 -15.15 -13.75 5.04
CA PRO A 180 -13.82 -13.38 5.52
C PRO A 180 -12.89 -12.96 4.38
N ASN A 181 -11.83 -12.25 4.74
CA ASN A 181 -10.79 -11.80 3.84
C ASN A 181 -9.83 -12.95 3.46
N GLN A 182 -10.26 -13.82 2.53
CA GLN A 182 -9.48 -14.96 2.07
C GLN A 182 -8.56 -14.63 0.89
N ALA A 183 -8.92 -13.63 0.07
CA ALA A 183 -8.17 -13.28 -1.13
C ALA A 183 -6.71 -12.98 -0.82
N LEU A 184 -6.45 -12.21 0.25
CA LEU A 184 -5.11 -11.74 0.59
C LEU A 184 -4.15 -12.85 1.07
N LEU A 185 -4.66 -14.07 1.29
CA LEU A 185 -3.83 -15.24 1.59
C LEU A 185 -3.34 -15.95 0.31
N LYS A 186 -3.90 -15.60 -0.85
CA LYS A 186 -3.69 -16.29 -2.12
C LYS A 186 -2.85 -15.44 -3.09
N PHE A 187 -2.08 -16.10 -3.94
CA PHE A 187 -1.40 -15.43 -5.05
C PHE A 187 -2.40 -14.99 -6.14
N PRO A 188 -2.29 -13.76 -6.69
CA PRO A 188 -1.26 -12.74 -6.43
C PRO A 188 -1.63 -11.71 -5.36
N TYR A 189 -2.83 -11.79 -4.78
CA TYR A 189 -3.39 -10.75 -3.92
C TYR A 189 -2.65 -10.58 -2.58
N VAL A 190 -1.89 -11.59 -2.14
CA VAL A 190 -0.94 -11.48 -1.01
C VAL A 190 0.09 -10.35 -1.19
N LEU A 191 0.38 -9.95 -2.43
CA LEU A 191 1.31 -8.84 -2.69
C LEU A 191 0.71 -7.48 -2.29
N LEU A 192 -0.61 -7.37 -2.05
CA LEU A 192 -1.20 -6.15 -1.51
C LEU A 192 -0.63 -5.82 -0.12
N PRO A 193 -0.80 -6.66 0.92
CA PRO A 193 -0.15 -6.44 2.22
C PRO A 193 1.37 -6.72 2.20
N GLY A 194 1.85 -7.53 1.26
CA GLY A 194 3.27 -7.90 1.15
C GLY A 194 4.18 -6.85 0.52
N ILE A 195 3.65 -6.05 -0.41
CA ILE A 195 4.45 -5.12 -1.24
C ILE A 195 3.79 -3.76 -1.32
N ILE A 196 2.54 -3.69 -1.77
CA ILE A 196 1.92 -2.42 -2.13
C ILE A 196 1.68 -1.55 -0.89
N VAL A 197 0.93 -2.06 0.09
CA VAL A 197 0.60 -1.35 1.34
C VAL A 197 1.84 -0.83 2.07
N PRO A 198 2.89 -1.63 2.35
CA PRO A 198 4.07 -1.12 3.04
C PRO A 198 4.85 -0.07 2.24
N MET A 199 4.78 -0.10 0.90
CA MET A 199 5.39 0.93 0.06
C MET A 199 4.56 2.22 0.04
N VAL A 200 3.23 2.12 0.07
CA VAL A 200 2.34 3.28 0.23
C VAL A 200 2.58 3.95 1.59
N TYR A 201 2.70 3.18 2.68
CA TYR A 201 3.12 3.70 3.98
C TYR A 201 4.48 4.40 3.91
N ALA A 202 5.50 3.71 3.39
CA ALA A 202 6.83 4.27 3.26
C ALA A 202 6.81 5.59 2.46
N SER A 203 6.05 5.64 1.35
CA SER A 203 5.86 6.85 0.54
C SER A 203 5.33 8.03 1.36
N HIS A 204 4.30 7.82 2.20
CA HIS A 204 3.77 8.87 3.07
C HIS A 204 4.80 9.39 4.06
N PHE A 205 5.49 8.50 4.78
CA PHE A 205 6.50 8.90 5.78
C PHE A 205 7.71 9.61 5.14
N ILE A 206 8.19 9.09 4.00
CA ILE A 206 9.28 9.66 3.23
C ILE A 206 8.90 11.05 2.70
N ALA A 207 7.68 11.22 2.19
CA ALA A 207 7.16 12.51 1.75
C ALA A 207 7.02 13.51 2.92
N LEU A 208 6.55 13.07 4.09
CA LEU A 208 6.45 13.90 5.29
C LEU A 208 7.81 14.43 5.76
N ASN A 209 8.83 13.56 5.79
CA ASN A 209 10.19 13.95 6.17
C ASN A 209 10.70 15.10 5.29
N ARG A 210 10.49 15.00 3.97
CA ARG A 210 10.88 16.07 3.05
C ARG A 210 10.02 17.32 3.18
N LEU A 211 8.69 17.17 3.27
CA LEU A 211 7.78 18.31 3.38
C LEU A 211 8.07 19.12 4.64
N LYS A 212 8.42 18.47 5.76
CA LYS A 212 8.83 19.17 6.99
C LYS A 212 10.04 20.08 6.74
N ASN A 213 11.08 19.56 6.08
CA ASN A 213 12.29 20.33 5.74
C ASN A 213 11.98 21.51 4.79
N VAL A 214 11.14 21.26 3.77
CA VAL A 214 10.76 22.29 2.79
C VAL A 214 9.94 23.40 3.46
N ILE A 215 8.97 23.04 4.31
CA ILE A 215 8.10 24.01 4.99
C ILE A 215 8.88 24.83 6.02
N SER A 216 9.86 24.24 6.73
CA SER A 216 10.66 24.98 7.70
C SER A 216 11.57 26.06 7.10
N VAL A 217 11.89 25.96 5.81
CA VAL A 217 12.77 26.90 5.08
C VAL A 217 11.97 27.95 4.29
N MET A 218 10.64 27.79 4.17
CA MET A 218 9.75 28.59 3.31
C MET A 218 9.16 29.84 3.94
#